data_AF-A0AB36NXT9-F1
#
_entry.id   AF-A0AB36NXT9-F1
#
_cell.length_a   1.000
_cell.length_b   1.000
_cell.length_c   1.000
_cell.angle_alpha   90.00
_cell.angle_beta   90.00
_cell.angle_gamma   90.00
#
_symmetry.space_group_name_H-M   'P 1'
#
loop_
_entity.id
_entity.type
_entity.pdbx_description
1 polymer ?
#
loop_
_entity_poly.entity_id
_entity_poly.type
_entity_poly.pdbx_seq_one_letter_code
_entity_poly.pdbx_strand_id
1 'polypeptide(L)'
;MDKYNYFSILRNINENIDDMNVAKFLRAESLGKESLIAHKDLIEQFNNTLKSIIANMYSFSKDTIEEIYNFYNELTVFYSEVNGMNNVEFINSKTSILLKIENFSDKFNSFYEKISGILNVSYENKNLDEYIETINSVRNDIEKQSEEISQKINDVNYKSEEFINKLKEVDNIKNSVQFQLDEFRERYTPDNVNIELRNQQKVYEEEAKINRKESRNWIIAIVIAVIFLIILIWSFINNFDNHLNEICVCTFKNFNLICPSCGQEILWFYLIKHTLLRALLLSINIYILKFCIKNYNACKHNETINKQRQNSYGASLHFYNTIISDKKDEILIMAANSIFTHQKTGYIEKGSEPNNPTIDRVVEKVQEITKIPKD
;
A
#
# COMPACT_ATOMS: atom_id res chain seq x y z
N MET A 1 -46.96 -56.56 -0.42
CA MET A 1 -47.46 -55.41 0.36
C MET A 1 -48.89 -55.11 -0.09
N ASP A 2 -49.84 -55.13 0.85
CA ASP A 2 -51.23 -54.73 0.56
C ASP A 2 -51.33 -53.21 0.39
N LYS A 3 -52.32 -52.72 -0.37
CA LYS A 3 -52.56 -51.28 -0.60
C LYS A 3 -52.62 -50.46 0.71
N TYR A 4 -53.10 -51.07 1.79
CA TYR A 4 -53.12 -50.48 3.13
C TYR A 4 -51.73 -50.15 3.70
N ASN A 5 -50.72 -50.95 3.38
CA ASN A 5 -49.35 -50.71 3.84
C ASN A 5 -48.71 -49.53 3.10
N TYR A 6 -49.05 -49.33 1.82
CA TYR A 6 -48.63 -48.11 1.10
C TYR A 6 -49.30 -46.85 1.65
N PHE A 7 -50.55 -46.93 2.13
CA PHE A 7 -51.27 -45.79 2.69
C PHE A 7 -50.61 -45.25 3.98
N SER A 8 -50.28 -46.15 4.92
CA SER A 8 -49.56 -45.75 6.14
C SER A 8 -48.18 -45.17 5.83
N ILE A 9 -47.50 -45.71 4.82
CA ILE A 9 -46.17 -45.27 4.41
C ILE A 9 -46.21 -43.90 3.70
N LEU A 10 -47.12 -43.67 2.75
CA LEU A 10 -47.26 -42.38 2.08
C LEU A 10 -47.73 -41.28 3.03
N ARG A 11 -48.56 -41.63 4.01
CA ARG A 11 -48.95 -40.69 5.07
C ARG A 11 -47.76 -40.29 5.95
N ASN A 12 -46.94 -41.26 6.36
CA ASN A 12 -45.70 -40.99 7.10
C ASN A 12 -44.73 -40.13 6.26
N ILE A 13 -44.62 -40.38 4.96
CA ILE A 13 -43.84 -39.53 4.04
C ILE A 13 -44.39 -38.10 4.00
N ASN A 14 -45.71 -37.91 3.88
CA ASN A 14 -46.30 -36.58 3.88
C ASN A 14 -46.05 -35.82 5.20
N GLU A 15 -46.16 -36.51 6.34
CA GLU A 15 -45.85 -35.95 7.66
C GLU A 15 -44.36 -35.54 7.77
N ASN A 16 -43.43 -36.37 7.27
CA ASN A 16 -42.00 -36.04 7.24
C ASN A 16 -41.65 -34.91 6.26
N ILE A 17 -42.43 -34.73 5.19
CA ILE A 17 -42.24 -33.64 4.21
C ILE A 17 -42.75 -32.31 4.75
N ASP A 18 -43.88 -32.30 5.48
CA ASP A 18 -44.36 -31.09 6.17
C ASP A 18 -43.34 -30.64 7.25
N ASP A 19 -42.55 -31.56 7.82
CA ASP A 19 -41.42 -31.30 8.74
C ASP A 19 -40.08 -30.94 8.05
N MET A 20 -40.01 -30.98 6.71
CA MET A 20 -38.80 -30.57 5.99
C MET A 20 -38.58 -29.08 6.18
N ASN A 21 -37.54 -28.73 6.94
CA ASN A 21 -37.14 -27.34 7.16
C ASN A 21 -36.57 -26.71 5.87
N VAL A 22 -37.46 -26.23 5.00
CA VAL A 22 -37.14 -25.61 3.70
C VAL A 22 -36.11 -24.47 3.84
N ALA A 23 -36.07 -23.80 5.00
CA ALA A 23 -35.11 -22.74 5.27
C ALA A 23 -33.64 -23.23 5.34
N LYS A 24 -33.38 -24.48 5.76
CA LYS A 24 -32.04 -25.08 5.71
C LYS A 24 -31.59 -25.42 4.29
N PHE A 25 -32.54 -25.78 3.42
CA PHE A 25 -32.29 -26.03 2.00
C PHE A 25 -32.02 -24.72 1.25
N LEU A 26 -32.61 -23.61 1.71
CA LEU A 26 -32.54 -22.30 1.06
C LEU A 26 -31.31 -21.45 1.41
N ARG A 27 -30.42 -21.88 2.34
CA ARG A 27 -29.21 -21.17 2.88
C ARG A 27 -29.00 -19.77 2.30
N ALA A 28 -29.89 -18.84 2.65
CA ALA A 28 -30.11 -17.62 1.87
C ALA A 28 -28.97 -16.59 2.00
N GLU A 29 -28.15 -16.71 3.04
CA GLU A 29 -27.14 -15.69 3.37
C GLU A 29 -25.78 -15.93 2.70
N SER A 30 -25.48 -17.12 2.17
CA SER A 30 -24.11 -17.45 1.67
C SER A 30 -23.99 -17.79 0.18
N LEU A 31 -25.09 -17.89 -0.58
CA LEU A 31 -25.06 -18.56 -1.90
C LEU A 31 -25.76 -17.85 -3.06
N GLY A 32 -26.26 -16.63 -2.86
CA GLY A 32 -27.00 -15.87 -3.87
C GLY A 32 -28.47 -16.29 -3.92
N LYS A 33 -29.38 -15.31 -3.79
CA LYS A 33 -30.83 -15.52 -3.63
C LYS A 33 -31.51 -16.27 -4.78
N GLU A 34 -30.88 -16.36 -5.95
CA GLU A 34 -31.60 -16.66 -7.19
C GLU A 34 -31.75 -18.16 -7.49
N SER A 35 -30.85 -19.05 -7.05
CA SER A 35 -30.87 -20.45 -7.54
C SER A 35 -31.87 -21.37 -6.85
N LEU A 36 -32.24 -21.10 -5.59
CA LEU A 36 -33.09 -22.02 -4.80
C LEU A 36 -34.51 -21.49 -4.57
N ILE A 37 -34.74 -20.17 -4.68
CA ILE A 37 -36.10 -19.59 -4.62
C ILE A 37 -36.95 -20.09 -5.79
N ALA A 38 -36.36 -20.25 -6.98
CA ALA A 38 -37.05 -20.79 -8.16
C ALA A 38 -37.63 -22.20 -7.96
N HIS A 39 -37.15 -22.95 -6.96
CA HIS A 39 -37.57 -24.32 -6.69
C HIS A 39 -38.52 -24.43 -5.49
N LYS A 40 -38.80 -23.32 -4.81
CA LYS A 40 -39.77 -23.27 -3.70
C LYS A 40 -41.17 -23.61 -4.19
N ASP A 41 -41.59 -22.97 -5.29
CA ASP A 41 -42.91 -23.17 -5.89
C ASP A 41 -43.08 -24.62 -6.35
N LEU A 42 -41.99 -25.23 -6.82
CA LEU A 42 -41.94 -26.63 -7.20
C LEU A 42 -42.14 -27.56 -5.99
N ILE A 43 -41.43 -27.35 -4.88
CA ILE A 43 -41.65 -28.15 -3.64
C ILE A 43 -43.09 -27.99 -3.12
N GLU A 44 -43.66 -26.79 -3.19
CA GLU A 44 -45.05 -26.53 -2.79
C GLU A 44 -46.05 -27.25 -3.70
N GLN A 45 -45.83 -27.22 -5.02
CA GLN A 45 -46.62 -27.95 -6.01
C GLN A 45 -46.55 -29.47 -5.78
N PHE A 46 -45.38 -29.99 -5.42
CA PHE A 46 -45.19 -31.39 -5.06
C PHE A 46 -46.01 -31.78 -3.84
N ASN A 47 -45.93 -31.01 -2.76
CA ASN A 47 -46.66 -31.28 -1.51
C ASN A 47 -48.17 -31.28 -1.73
N ASN A 48 -48.67 -30.31 -2.49
CA ASN A 48 -50.09 -30.22 -2.82
C ASN A 48 -50.53 -31.43 -3.66
N THR A 49 -49.70 -31.86 -4.63
CA THR A 49 -49.97 -33.05 -5.44
C THR A 49 -49.95 -34.32 -4.60
N LEU A 50 -49.01 -34.48 -3.66
CA LEU A 50 -48.96 -35.62 -2.74
C LEU A 50 -50.23 -35.73 -1.90
N LYS A 51 -50.71 -34.59 -1.36
CA LYS A 51 -51.98 -34.53 -0.61
C LYS A 51 -53.15 -34.98 -1.47
N SER A 52 -53.20 -34.56 -2.73
CA SER A 52 -54.22 -35.01 -3.70
C SER A 52 -54.11 -36.51 -4.04
N ILE A 53 -52.89 -37.06 -4.16
CA ILE A 53 -52.66 -38.50 -4.39
C ILE A 53 -53.15 -39.31 -3.19
N ILE A 54 -52.79 -38.90 -1.97
CA ILE A 54 -53.18 -39.58 -0.73
C ILE A 54 -54.70 -39.57 -0.58
N ALA A 55 -55.35 -38.43 -0.85
CA ALA A 55 -56.80 -38.30 -0.80
C ALA A 55 -57.52 -39.21 -1.79
N ASN A 56 -56.90 -39.52 -2.93
CA ASN A 56 -57.49 -40.32 -4.01
C ASN A 56 -56.80 -41.67 -4.21
N MET A 57 -56.06 -42.19 -3.22
CA MET A 57 -55.15 -43.31 -3.39
C MET A 57 -55.82 -44.59 -3.96
N TYR A 58 -57.11 -44.77 -3.72
CA TYR A 58 -57.87 -45.91 -4.23
C TYR A 58 -58.07 -45.91 -5.75
N SER A 59 -58.00 -44.75 -6.41
CA SER A 59 -58.16 -44.61 -7.86
C SER A 59 -56.90 -44.99 -8.65
N PHE A 60 -55.76 -45.17 -7.97
CA PHE A 60 -54.49 -45.50 -8.61
C PHE A 60 -54.23 -47.02 -8.67
N SER A 61 -53.56 -47.45 -9.74
CA SER A 61 -53.05 -48.81 -9.84
C SER A 61 -51.95 -49.03 -8.81
N LYS A 62 -51.75 -50.29 -8.39
CA LYS A 62 -50.71 -50.65 -7.43
C LYS A 62 -49.32 -50.23 -7.94
N ASP A 63 -49.05 -50.45 -9.22
CA ASP A 63 -47.78 -50.11 -9.85
C ASP A 63 -47.53 -48.60 -9.83
N THR A 64 -48.57 -47.79 -10.06
CA THR A 64 -48.45 -46.32 -9.98
C THR A 64 -48.16 -45.85 -8.56
N ILE A 65 -48.79 -46.46 -7.56
CA ILE A 65 -48.53 -46.17 -6.15
C ILE A 65 -47.09 -46.54 -5.77
N GLU A 66 -46.58 -47.66 -6.28
CA GLU A 66 -45.22 -48.14 -6.03
C GLU A 66 -44.18 -47.23 -6.69
N GLU A 67 -44.40 -46.79 -7.93
CA GLU A 67 -43.57 -45.79 -8.60
C GLU A 67 -43.50 -44.47 -7.83
N ILE A 68 -44.67 -43.96 -7.38
CA ILE A 68 -44.77 -42.74 -6.57
C ILE A 68 -43.99 -42.92 -5.27
N TYR A 69 -44.19 -44.04 -4.58
CA TYR A 69 -43.47 -44.33 -3.34
C TYR A 69 -41.94 -44.33 -3.55
N ASN A 70 -41.45 -45.03 -4.57
CA ASN A 70 -40.02 -45.09 -4.86
C ASN A 70 -39.44 -43.71 -5.14
N PHE A 71 -40.16 -42.89 -5.90
CA PHE A 71 -39.77 -41.50 -6.17
C PHE A 71 -39.65 -40.67 -4.89
N TYR A 72 -40.66 -40.72 -4.02
CA TYR A 72 -40.62 -39.98 -2.75
C TYR A 72 -39.52 -40.48 -1.81
N ASN A 73 -39.24 -41.78 -1.81
CA ASN A 73 -38.16 -42.35 -1.02
C ASN A 73 -36.78 -41.86 -1.53
N GLU A 74 -36.56 -41.85 -2.85
CA GLU A 74 -35.35 -41.27 -3.46
C GLU A 74 -35.18 -39.79 -3.09
N LEU A 75 -36.26 -39.01 -3.14
CA LEU A 75 -36.24 -37.59 -2.81
C LEU A 75 -35.94 -37.35 -1.33
N THR A 76 -36.51 -38.17 -0.44
CA THR A 76 -36.27 -38.10 1.01
C THR A 76 -34.81 -38.41 1.35
N VAL A 77 -34.24 -39.45 0.74
CA VAL A 77 -32.82 -39.80 0.89
C VAL A 77 -31.94 -38.65 0.41
N PHE A 78 -32.19 -38.12 -0.79
CA PHE A 78 -31.45 -36.97 -1.32
C PHE A 78 -31.51 -35.75 -0.38
N TYR A 79 -32.69 -35.45 0.16
CA TYR A 79 -32.86 -34.34 1.09
C TYR A 79 -32.06 -34.54 2.39
N SER A 80 -32.06 -35.76 2.93
CA SER A 80 -31.26 -36.10 4.11
C SER A 80 -29.76 -35.97 3.87
N GLU A 81 -29.27 -36.35 2.69
CA GLU A 81 -27.87 -36.19 2.28
C GLU A 81 -27.48 -34.71 2.25
N VAL A 82 -28.29 -33.88 1.58
CA VAL A 82 -28.03 -32.44 1.46
C VAL A 82 -28.07 -31.74 2.82
N ASN A 83 -29.00 -32.12 3.70
CA ASN A 83 -29.06 -31.56 5.05
C ASN A 83 -27.89 -31.93 5.94
N GLY A 84 -27.26 -33.10 5.70
CA GLY A 84 -26.07 -33.55 6.41
C GLY A 84 -24.79 -32.82 6.00
N MET A 85 -24.76 -32.15 4.85
CA MET A 85 -23.56 -31.49 4.32
C MET A 85 -23.22 -30.20 5.08
N ASN A 86 -21.94 -30.00 5.38
CA ASN A 86 -21.46 -28.69 5.84
C ASN A 86 -21.40 -27.67 4.66
N ASN A 87 -21.12 -26.40 4.96
CA ASN A 87 -21.11 -25.34 3.93
C ASN A 87 -20.09 -25.59 2.80
N VAL A 88 -18.93 -26.16 3.12
CA VAL A 88 -17.85 -26.38 2.15
C VAL A 88 -18.18 -27.55 1.23
N GLU A 89 -18.68 -28.66 1.79
CA GLU A 89 -19.15 -29.83 1.05
C GLU A 89 -20.29 -29.49 0.09
N PHE A 90 -21.22 -28.66 0.55
CA PHE A 90 -22.35 -28.21 -0.25
C PHE A 90 -21.89 -27.36 -1.44
N ILE A 91 -20.99 -26.39 -1.23
CA ILE A 91 -20.45 -25.55 -2.31
C ILE A 91 -19.74 -26.40 -3.37
N ASN A 92 -18.91 -27.35 -2.93
CA ASN A 92 -18.16 -28.23 -3.84
C ASN A 92 -19.08 -29.19 -4.62
N SER A 93 -20.26 -29.51 -4.07
CA SER A 93 -21.24 -30.41 -4.68
C SER A 93 -22.37 -29.68 -5.41
N LYS A 94 -22.34 -28.34 -5.48
CA LYS A 94 -23.46 -27.50 -5.97
C LYS A 94 -23.97 -27.93 -7.35
N THR A 95 -23.08 -28.13 -8.32
CA THR A 95 -23.47 -28.52 -9.68
C THR A 95 -24.15 -29.89 -9.72
N SER A 96 -23.66 -30.85 -8.94
CA SER A 96 -24.26 -32.18 -8.82
C SER A 96 -25.64 -32.15 -8.15
N ILE A 97 -25.78 -31.32 -7.11
CA ILE A 97 -27.06 -31.09 -6.42
C ILE A 97 -28.08 -30.49 -7.38
N LEU A 98 -27.70 -29.48 -8.18
CA LEU A 98 -28.58 -28.85 -9.16
C LEU A 98 -29.05 -29.85 -10.24
N LEU A 99 -28.13 -30.64 -10.80
CA LEU A 99 -28.49 -31.67 -11.79
C LEU A 99 -29.42 -32.74 -11.22
N LYS A 100 -29.25 -33.13 -9.94
CA LYS A 100 -30.17 -34.05 -9.28
C LYS A 100 -31.56 -33.42 -9.11
N ILE A 101 -31.63 -32.13 -8.76
CA ILE A 101 -32.89 -31.41 -8.61
C ILE A 101 -33.62 -31.29 -9.95
N GLU A 102 -32.91 -30.97 -11.04
CA GLU A 102 -33.48 -30.95 -12.40
C GLU A 102 -34.05 -32.33 -12.78
N ASN A 103 -33.29 -33.41 -12.54
CA ASN A 103 -33.77 -34.77 -12.78
C ASN A 103 -35.02 -35.12 -11.93
N PHE A 104 -35.10 -34.67 -10.68
CA PHE A 104 -36.28 -34.87 -9.85
C PHE A 104 -37.49 -34.07 -10.37
N SER A 105 -37.26 -32.84 -10.84
CA SER A 105 -38.29 -32.01 -11.48
C SER A 105 -38.87 -32.71 -12.71
N ASP A 106 -38.01 -33.24 -13.59
CA ASP A 106 -38.45 -33.93 -14.80
C ASP A 106 -39.23 -35.21 -14.49
N LYS A 107 -38.72 -36.02 -13.56
CA LYS A 107 -39.43 -37.22 -13.07
C LYS A 107 -40.80 -36.85 -12.49
N PHE A 108 -40.88 -35.79 -11.70
CA PHE A 108 -42.14 -35.34 -11.12
C PHE A 108 -43.12 -34.84 -12.16
N ASN A 109 -42.69 -34.04 -13.12
CA ASN A 109 -43.56 -33.55 -14.19
C ASN A 109 -44.18 -34.73 -14.95
N SER A 110 -43.40 -35.77 -15.24
CA SER A 110 -43.90 -37.00 -15.83
C SER A 110 -44.94 -37.73 -14.95
N PHE A 111 -44.72 -37.78 -13.63
CA PHE A 111 -45.71 -38.32 -12.70
C PHE A 111 -46.97 -37.45 -12.61
N TYR A 112 -46.81 -36.14 -12.56
CA TYR A 112 -47.89 -35.18 -12.46
C TYR A 112 -48.82 -35.26 -13.67
N GLU A 113 -48.29 -35.41 -14.88
CA GLU A 113 -49.10 -35.65 -16.09
C GLU A 113 -49.92 -36.95 -15.97
N LYS A 114 -49.31 -38.05 -15.49
CA LYS A 114 -49.99 -39.33 -15.27
C LYS A 114 -51.06 -39.23 -14.18
N ILE A 115 -50.78 -38.51 -13.10
CA ILE A 115 -51.68 -38.33 -11.95
C ILE A 115 -52.83 -37.40 -12.31
N SER A 116 -52.57 -36.26 -12.96
CA SER A 116 -53.59 -35.31 -13.38
C SER A 116 -54.55 -35.93 -14.39
N GLY A 117 -54.08 -36.81 -15.27
CA GLY A 117 -54.96 -37.61 -16.15
C GLY A 117 -55.93 -38.52 -15.38
N ILE A 118 -55.49 -39.13 -14.27
CA ILE A 118 -56.32 -39.98 -13.41
C ILE A 118 -57.25 -39.14 -12.52
N LEU A 119 -56.77 -38.02 -12.01
CA LEU A 119 -57.57 -37.11 -11.17
C LEU A 119 -58.62 -36.35 -11.98
N ASN A 120 -58.35 -35.97 -13.24
CA ASN A 120 -59.34 -35.36 -14.13
C ASN A 120 -60.51 -36.30 -14.45
N VAL A 121 -60.35 -37.62 -14.32
CA VAL A 121 -61.46 -38.59 -14.41
C VAL A 121 -62.36 -38.54 -13.15
N SER A 122 -61.87 -37.96 -12.04
CA SER A 122 -62.60 -37.82 -10.77
C SER A 122 -63.10 -36.40 -10.45
N TYR A 123 -62.81 -35.40 -11.28
CA TYR A 123 -63.24 -34.00 -11.10
C TYR A 123 -64.46 -33.58 -11.94
N GLU A 124 -65.17 -34.54 -12.57
CA GLU A 124 -66.50 -34.27 -13.15
C GLU A 124 -67.56 -34.14 -12.04
N ASN A 125 -67.53 -33.00 -11.33
CA ASN A 125 -68.70 -32.28 -10.80
C ASN A 125 -68.25 -31.20 -9.79
N LYS A 126 -67.76 -30.06 -10.30
CA LYS A 126 -67.88 -28.79 -9.58
C LYS A 126 -68.42 -27.71 -10.51
N ASN A 127 -69.27 -26.88 -9.94
CA ASN A 127 -70.21 -25.99 -10.60
C ASN A 127 -69.50 -24.95 -11.48
N LEU A 128 -69.88 -24.87 -12.76
CA LEU A 128 -69.27 -24.01 -13.78
C LEU A 128 -69.25 -22.52 -13.38
N ASP A 129 -70.22 -22.10 -12.57
CA ASP A 129 -70.41 -20.71 -12.16
C ASP A 129 -69.31 -20.20 -11.20
N GLU A 130 -68.78 -21.07 -10.32
CA GLU A 130 -67.72 -20.72 -9.37
C GLU A 130 -66.37 -20.46 -10.10
N TYR A 131 -66.13 -21.19 -11.19
CA TYR A 131 -64.96 -20.97 -12.06
C TYR A 131 -65.06 -19.64 -12.81
N ILE A 132 -66.24 -19.28 -13.31
CA ILE A 132 -66.46 -18.02 -14.04
C ILE A 132 -66.23 -16.82 -13.12
N GLU A 133 -66.70 -16.89 -11.87
CA GLU A 133 -66.51 -15.82 -10.88
C GLU A 133 -65.02 -15.66 -10.50
N THR A 134 -64.32 -16.78 -10.30
CA THR A 134 -62.87 -16.77 -10.01
C THR A 134 -62.06 -16.23 -11.20
N ILE A 135 -62.39 -16.63 -12.44
CA ILE A 135 -61.74 -16.14 -13.66
C ILE A 135 -61.93 -14.63 -13.82
N ASN A 136 -63.12 -14.11 -13.53
CA ASN A 136 -63.40 -12.69 -13.61
C ASN A 136 -62.66 -11.89 -12.52
N SER A 137 -62.57 -12.41 -11.29
CA SER A 137 -61.75 -11.79 -10.24
C SER A 137 -60.28 -11.71 -10.63
N VAL A 138 -59.72 -12.83 -11.12
CA VAL A 138 -58.31 -12.90 -11.55
C VAL A 138 -58.05 -11.96 -12.72
N ARG A 139 -58.98 -11.86 -13.70
CA ARG A 139 -58.87 -10.92 -14.81
C ARG A 139 -58.79 -9.47 -14.32
N ASN A 140 -59.67 -9.08 -13.40
CA ASN A 140 -59.67 -7.71 -12.86
C ASN A 140 -58.39 -7.40 -12.09
N ASP A 141 -57.87 -8.35 -11.32
CA ASP A 141 -56.61 -8.18 -10.60
C ASP A 141 -55.41 -8.06 -11.56
N ILE A 142 -55.40 -8.84 -12.65
CA ILE A 142 -54.38 -8.76 -13.70
C ILE A 142 -54.44 -7.39 -14.41
N GLU A 143 -55.63 -6.90 -14.75
CA GLU A 143 -55.79 -5.57 -15.38
C GLU A 143 -55.28 -4.47 -14.47
N LYS A 144 -55.64 -4.50 -13.19
CA LYS A 144 -55.16 -3.53 -12.19
C LYS A 144 -53.63 -3.57 -12.04
N GLN A 145 -53.05 -4.77 -11.94
CA GLN A 145 -51.59 -4.91 -11.84
C GLN A 145 -50.88 -4.45 -13.12
N SER A 146 -51.46 -4.71 -14.29
CA SER A 146 -50.94 -4.24 -15.58
C SER A 146 -50.88 -2.71 -15.67
N GLU A 147 -51.91 -2.02 -15.15
CA GLU A 147 -51.91 -0.55 -15.06
C GLU A 147 -50.83 -0.04 -14.10
N GLU A 148 -50.69 -0.64 -12.92
CA GLU A 148 -49.65 -0.26 -11.95
C GLU A 148 -48.23 -0.49 -12.51
N ILE A 149 -48.01 -1.60 -13.23
CA ILE A 149 -46.74 -1.89 -13.89
C ILE A 149 -46.45 -0.85 -14.98
N SER A 150 -47.45 -0.50 -15.80
CA SER A 150 -47.29 0.50 -16.86
C SER A 150 -46.92 1.87 -16.30
N GLN A 151 -47.51 2.27 -15.16
CA GLN A 151 -47.13 3.51 -14.47
C GLN A 151 -45.69 3.47 -13.94
N LYS A 152 -45.29 2.35 -13.32
CA LYS A 152 -43.90 2.18 -12.83
C LYS A 152 -42.89 2.21 -13.96
N ILE A 153 -43.18 1.60 -15.11
CA ILE A 153 -42.31 1.65 -16.30
C ILE A 153 -42.10 3.09 -16.76
N ASN A 154 -43.16 3.90 -16.79
CA ASN A 154 -43.04 5.30 -17.18
C ASN A 154 -42.20 6.14 -16.20
N ASP A 155 -42.37 5.93 -14.89
CA ASP A 155 -41.54 6.60 -13.86
C ASP A 155 -40.06 6.20 -13.96
N VAL A 156 -39.78 4.91 -14.21
CA VAL A 156 -38.42 4.40 -14.42
C VAL A 156 -37.79 5.01 -15.68
N ASN A 157 -38.55 5.10 -16.78
CA ASN A 157 -38.06 5.72 -18.02
C ASN A 157 -37.73 7.21 -17.83
N TYR A 158 -38.60 7.96 -17.13
CA TYR A 158 -38.35 9.36 -16.80
C TYR A 158 -37.07 9.54 -15.97
N LYS A 159 -36.88 8.72 -14.93
CA LYS A 159 -35.66 8.74 -14.10
C LYS A 159 -34.41 8.33 -14.87
N SER A 160 -34.53 7.39 -15.80
CA SER A 160 -33.44 6.97 -16.68
C SER A 160 -32.96 8.13 -17.56
N GLU A 161 -33.88 8.88 -18.17
CA GLU A 161 -33.55 10.07 -18.97
C GLU A 161 -32.89 11.17 -18.11
N GLU A 162 -33.40 11.42 -16.91
CA GLU A 162 -32.79 12.36 -15.96
C GLU A 162 -31.35 11.94 -15.61
N PHE A 163 -31.11 10.64 -15.37
CA PHE A 163 -29.79 10.11 -15.07
C PHE A 163 -28.83 10.25 -16.25
N ILE A 164 -29.29 9.98 -17.48
CA ILE A 164 -28.49 10.18 -18.70
C ILE A 164 -28.07 11.65 -18.86
N ASN A 165 -28.96 12.59 -18.55
CA ASN A 165 -28.63 14.02 -18.62
C ASN A 165 -27.61 14.43 -17.56
N LYS A 166 -27.75 13.92 -16.33
CA LYS A 166 -26.75 14.13 -15.26
C LYS A 166 -25.38 13.54 -15.62
N LEU A 167 -25.32 12.38 -16.27
CA LEU A 167 -24.06 11.80 -16.74
C LEU A 167 -23.37 12.69 -17.77
N LYS A 168 -24.13 13.28 -18.71
CA LYS A 168 -23.57 14.25 -19.68
C LYS A 168 -23.01 15.50 -19.00
N GLU A 169 -23.68 16.00 -17.95
CA GLU A 169 -23.15 17.12 -17.16
C GLU A 169 -21.85 16.76 -16.44
N VAL A 170 -21.76 15.56 -15.86
CA VAL A 170 -20.54 15.05 -15.22
C VAL A 170 -19.39 14.96 -16.22
N ASP A 171 -19.64 14.45 -17.42
CA ASP A 171 -18.62 14.37 -18.49
C ASP A 171 -18.15 15.77 -18.91
N ASN A 172 -19.06 16.74 -19.03
CA ASN A 172 -18.69 18.13 -19.34
C ASN A 172 -17.83 18.75 -18.22
N ILE A 173 -18.18 18.51 -16.95
CA ILE A 173 -17.39 18.99 -15.80
C ILE A 173 -16.02 18.32 -15.80
N LYS A 174 -15.94 17.00 -16.00
CA LYS A 174 -14.68 16.26 -16.06
C LYS A 174 -13.76 16.83 -17.13
N ASN A 175 -14.27 17.07 -18.33
CA ASN A 175 -13.48 17.63 -19.43
C ASN A 175 -13.01 19.06 -19.12
N SER A 176 -13.86 19.89 -18.52
CA SER A 176 -13.50 21.25 -18.09
C SER A 176 -12.42 21.25 -17.01
N VAL A 177 -12.54 20.39 -16.00
CA VAL A 177 -11.54 20.25 -14.93
C VAL A 177 -10.22 19.72 -15.49
N GLN A 178 -10.27 18.75 -16.40
CA GLN A 178 -9.07 18.20 -17.05
C GLN A 178 -8.33 19.30 -17.83
N PHE A 179 -9.07 20.09 -18.62
CA PHE A 179 -8.51 21.22 -19.34
C PHE A 179 -7.85 22.25 -18.41
N GLN A 180 -8.52 22.61 -17.30
CA GLN A 180 -7.96 23.54 -16.31
C GLN A 180 -6.73 22.98 -15.61
N LEU A 181 -6.69 21.67 -15.35
CA LEU A 181 -5.51 21.00 -14.78
C LEU A 181 -4.33 21.01 -15.75
N ASP A 182 -4.58 20.78 -17.03
CA ASP A 182 -3.54 20.80 -18.07
C ASP A 182 -3.01 22.23 -18.28
N GLU A 183 -3.88 23.23 -18.34
CA GLU A 183 -3.48 24.65 -18.39
C GLU A 183 -2.69 25.06 -17.14
N PHE A 184 -3.12 24.62 -15.95
CA PHE A 184 -2.40 24.88 -14.70
C PHE A 184 -1.01 24.23 -14.71
N ARG A 185 -0.90 22.98 -15.15
CA ARG A 185 0.39 22.28 -15.25
C ARG A 185 1.31 22.98 -16.24
N GLU A 186 0.80 23.38 -17.39
CA GLU A 186 1.60 24.05 -18.41
C GLU A 186 2.09 25.42 -17.93
N ARG A 187 1.25 26.16 -17.19
CA ARG A 187 1.58 27.50 -16.69
C ARG A 187 2.51 27.51 -15.48
N TYR A 188 2.33 26.62 -14.50
CA TYR A 188 3.00 26.74 -13.19
C TYR A 188 4.12 25.74 -12.94
N THR A 189 4.18 24.63 -13.69
CA THR A 189 5.27 23.64 -13.53
C THR A 189 6.65 24.20 -13.89
N PRO A 190 6.84 24.94 -15.00
CA PRO A 190 8.14 25.51 -15.35
C PRO A 190 8.61 26.56 -14.35
N ASP A 191 7.68 27.40 -13.88
CA ASP A 191 7.98 28.49 -12.95
C ASP A 191 8.34 27.97 -11.55
N ASN A 192 7.64 26.95 -11.04
CA ASN A 192 7.98 26.33 -9.76
C ASN A 192 9.36 25.66 -9.79
N VAL A 193 9.72 24.97 -10.88
CA VAL A 193 11.05 24.37 -11.03
C VAL A 193 12.13 25.45 -11.10
N ASN A 194 11.89 26.54 -11.84
CA ASN A 194 12.81 27.66 -11.92
C ASN A 194 13.00 28.38 -10.57
N ILE A 195 11.92 28.56 -9.80
CA ILE A 195 11.95 29.15 -8.46
C ILE A 195 12.75 28.26 -7.51
N GLU A 196 12.49 26.95 -7.52
CA GLU A 196 13.19 26.00 -6.64
C GLU A 196 14.68 25.94 -6.96
N LEU A 197 15.07 25.80 -8.23
CA LEU A 197 16.47 25.80 -8.64
C LEU A 197 17.19 27.11 -8.26
N ARG A 198 16.52 28.26 -8.38
CA ARG A 198 17.06 29.56 -7.94
C ARG A 198 17.20 29.65 -6.43
N ASN A 199 16.24 29.13 -5.68
CA ASN A 199 16.29 29.11 -4.22
C ASN A 199 17.46 28.25 -3.74
N GLN A 200 17.61 27.04 -4.27
CA GLN A 200 18.74 26.17 -3.95
C GLN A 200 20.09 26.79 -4.33
N GLN A 201 20.16 27.45 -5.49
CA GLN A 201 21.36 28.19 -5.90
C GLN A 201 21.76 29.25 -4.86
N LYS A 202 20.79 30.02 -4.33
CA LYS A 202 21.05 31.03 -3.30
C LYS A 202 21.51 30.43 -1.98
N VAL A 203 20.90 29.33 -1.53
CA VAL A 203 21.29 28.65 -0.29
C VAL A 203 22.77 28.25 -0.34
N TYR A 204 23.20 27.58 -1.41
CA TYR A 204 24.61 27.19 -1.55
C TYR A 204 25.55 28.38 -1.70
N GLU A 205 25.11 29.48 -2.31
CA GLU A 205 25.88 30.73 -2.36
C GLU A 205 26.11 31.31 -0.96
N GLU A 206 25.07 31.35 -0.13
CA GLU A 206 25.14 31.85 1.24
C GLU A 206 26.03 30.97 2.11
N GLU A 207 25.88 29.65 2.03
CA GLU A 207 26.75 28.72 2.74
C GLU A 207 28.22 28.84 2.30
N ALA A 208 28.47 29.04 1.01
CA ALA A 208 29.83 29.27 0.51
C ALA A 208 30.41 30.57 1.08
N LYS A 209 29.61 31.64 1.20
CA LYS A 209 30.03 32.91 1.82
C LYS A 209 30.33 32.75 3.32
N ILE A 210 29.51 31.99 4.04
CA ILE A 210 29.72 31.68 5.46
C ILE A 210 31.04 30.92 5.63
N ASN A 211 31.24 29.83 4.88
CA ASN A 211 32.47 29.05 4.93
C ASN A 211 33.71 29.87 4.53
N ARG A 212 33.57 30.79 3.56
CA ARG A 212 34.62 31.72 3.19
C ARG A 212 35.00 32.64 4.35
N LYS A 213 34.01 33.20 5.07
CA LYS A 213 34.24 34.05 6.24
C LYS A 213 34.93 33.26 7.36
N GLU A 214 34.45 32.07 7.67
CA GLU A 214 35.06 31.21 8.69
C GLU A 214 36.49 30.78 8.31
N SER A 215 36.75 30.48 7.04
CA SER A 215 38.11 30.18 6.58
C SER A 215 39.08 31.34 6.82
N ARG A 216 38.63 32.60 6.70
CA ARG A 216 39.45 33.78 7.02
C ARG A 216 39.74 33.86 8.52
N ASN A 217 38.76 33.59 9.37
CA ASN A 217 38.95 33.54 10.82
C ASN A 217 40.00 32.48 11.19
N TRP A 218 39.96 31.30 10.56
CA TRP A 218 40.94 30.25 10.79
C TRP A 218 42.35 30.61 10.29
N ILE A 219 42.49 31.30 9.15
CA ILE A 219 43.81 31.83 8.72
C ILE A 219 44.39 32.76 9.78
N ILE A 220 43.58 33.68 10.32
CA ILE A 220 44.03 34.61 11.36
C ILE A 220 44.47 33.83 12.61
N ALA A 221 43.71 32.82 13.02
CA ALA A 221 44.07 31.95 14.14
C ALA A 221 45.40 31.20 13.89
N ILE A 222 45.64 30.71 12.66
CA ILE A 222 46.90 30.08 12.26
C ILE A 222 48.06 31.08 12.40
N VAL A 223 47.92 32.30 11.88
CA VAL A 223 48.96 33.34 11.96
C VAL A 223 49.30 33.66 13.42
N ILE A 224 48.28 33.82 14.27
CA ILE A 224 48.46 34.07 15.71
C ILE A 224 49.17 32.89 16.38
N ALA A 225 48.78 31.65 16.07
CA ALA A 225 49.40 30.45 16.62
C ALA A 225 50.87 30.32 16.21
N VAL A 226 51.21 30.63 14.95
CA VAL A 226 52.59 30.62 14.45
C VAL A 226 53.44 31.70 15.14
N ILE A 227 52.91 32.93 15.28
CA ILE A 227 53.61 34.00 16.01
C ILE A 227 53.88 33.57 17.46
N PHE A 228 52.88 32.98 18.13
CA PHE A 228 53.03 32.49 19.48
C PHE A 228 54.06 31.34 19.58
N LEU A 229 54.10 30.44 18.60
CA LEU A 229 55.12 29.39 18.50
C LEU A 229 56.53 29.99 18.39
N ILE A 230 56.71 31.00 17.54
CA ILE A 230 57.99 31.70 17.38
C ILE A 230 58.41 32.36 18.68
N ILE A 231 57.49 33.05 19.38
CA ILE A 231 57.74 33.67 20.69
C ILE A 231 58.12 32.61 21.74
N LEU A 232 57.43 31.46 21.76
CA LEU A 232 57.77 30.36 22.68
C LEU A 232 59.15 29.79 22.40
N ILE A 233 59.49 29.52 21.14
CA ILE A 233 60.80 29.00 20.75
C ILE A 233 61.89 30.00 21.13
N TRP A 234 61.71 31.28 20.82
CA TRP A 234 62.65 32.34 21.16
C TRP A 234 62.82 32.49 22.68
N SER A 235 61.72 32.49 23.43
CA SER A 235 61.74 32.50 24.89
C SER A 235 62.46 31.29 25.47
N PHE A 236 62.26 30.10 24.90
CA PHE A 236 62.93 28.89 25.35
C PHE A 236 64.42 28.92 25.05
N ILE A 237 64.86 29.41 23.89
CA ILE A 237 66.29 29.52 23.57
C ILE A 237 66.97 30.54 24.50
N ASN A 238 66.44 31.76 24.59
CA ASN A 238 67.06 32.81 25.40
C ASN A 238 67.07 32.51 26.90
N ASN A 239 66.01 31.89 27.43
CA ASN A 239 65.94 31.51 28.84
C ASN A 239 66.64 30.17 29.14
N PHE A 240 67.02 29.37 28.14
CA PHE A 240 67.73 28.11 28.39
C PHE A 240 69.18 28.35 28.78
N ASP A 241 69.90 29.21 28.07
CA ASP A 241 71.32 29.49 28.38
C ASP A 241 71.48 30.15 29.74
N ASN A 242 70.64 31.14 30.07
CA ASN A 242 70.68 31.82 31.36
C ASN A 242 70.32 30.89 32.51
N HIS A 243 69.28 30.07 32.35
CA HIS A 243 68.77 29.20 33.41
C HIS A 243 69.63 27.94 33.60
N LEU A 244 70.29 27.42 32.56
CA LEU A 244 71.26 26.33 32.71
C LEU A 244 72.51 26.77 33.47
N ASN A 245 73.04 27.95 33.15
CA ASN A 245 74.21 28.49 33.83
C ASN A 245 73.93 28.75 35.32
N GLU A 246 72.75 29.28 35.65
CA GLU A 246 72.34 29.57 37.02
C GLU A 246 72.03 28.30 37.83
N ILE A 247 71.38 27.30 37.20
CA ILE A 247 71.08 26.00 37.83
C ILE A 247 72.33 25.16 38.08
N CYS A 248 73.26 25.11 37.13
CA CYS A 248 74.42 24.24 37.24
C CYS A 248 75.42 24.68 38.33
N VAL A 249 75.61 25.99 38.54
CA VAL A 249 76.69 26.47 39.42
C VAL A 249 76.19 26.70 40.85
N CYS A 250 75.10 27.46 41.01
CA CYS A 250 74.60 27.84 42.34
C CYS A 250 73.75 26.73 42.96
N THR A 251 72.88 26.08 42.18
CA THR A 251 71.94 25.08 42.71
C THR A 251 72.63 23.76 43.03
N PHE A 252 73.60 23.33 42.22
CA PHE A 252 74.42 22.15 42.53
C PHE A 252 75.22 22.32 43.82
N LYS A 253 75.82 23.50 44.04
CA LYS A 253 76.55 23.82 45.28
C LYS A 253 75.61 23.75 46.49
N ASN A 254 74.39 24.27 46.37
CA ASN A 254 73.39 24.20 47.44
C ASN A 254 72.88 22.77 47.68
N PHE A 255 72.68 21.96 46.65
CA PHE A 255 72.24 20.57 46.81
C PHE A 255 73.32 19.66 47.40
N ASN A 256 74.59 19.84 47.01
CA ASN A 256 75.70 19.08 47.61
C ASN A 256 75.96 19.45 49.08
N LEU A 257 75.62 20.67 49.50
CA LEU A 257 75.67 21.07 50.92
C LEU A 257 74.59 20.37 51.76
N ILE A 258 73.42 20.07 51.17
CA ILE A 258 72.31 19.41 51.86
C ILE A 258 72.51 17.89 51.88
N CYS A 259 73.02 17.31 50.79
CA CYS A 259 73.25 15.87 50.67
C CYS A 259 74.40 15.59 49.69
N PRO A 260 75.62 15.29 50.19
CA PRO A 260 76.79 15.07 49.33
C PRO A 260 76.66 13.86 48.40
N SER A 261 75.91 12.83 48.82
CA SER A 261 75.74 11.60 48.04
C SER A 261 74.58 11.65 47.03
N CYS A 262 73.60 12.54 47.22
CA CYS A 262 72.37 12.58 46.42
C CYS A 262 72.11 13.89 45.66
N GLY A 263 72.99 14.90 45.81
CA GLY A 263 72.84 16.20 45.14
C GLY A 263 72.79 16.14 43.61
N GLN A 264 73.49 15.17 43.00
CA GLN A 264 73.48 14.97 41.55
C GLN A 264 72.14 14.41 41.04
N GLU A 265 71.50 13.50 41.77
CA GLU A 265 70.20 12.93 41.39
C GLU A 265 69.08 13.98 41.44
N ILE A 266 69.12 14.85 42.44
CA ILE A 266 68.16 15.96 42.59
C ILE A 266 68.30 16.97 41.43
N LEU A 267 69.53 17.27 41.00
CA LEU A 267 69.80 18.14 39.85
C LEU A 267 69.21 17.55 38.56
N TRP A 268 69.44 16.26 38.30
CA TRP A 268 68.88 15.59 37.12
C TRP A 268 67.35 15.59 37.12
N PHE A 269 66.72 15.33 38.26
CA PHE A 269 65.27 15.40 38.39
C PHE A 269 64.73 16.80 38.04
N TYR A 270 65.38 17.86 38.52
CA TYR A 270 65.00 19.24 38.21
C TYR A 270 65.14 19.55 36.70
N LEU A 271 66.26 19.17 36.10
CA LEU A 271 66.50 19.37 34.66
C LEU A 271 65.49 18.63 33.79
N ILE A 272 65.20 17.37 34.12
CA ILE A 272 64.19 16.55 33.42
C ILE A 272 62.81 17.18 33.57
N LYS A 273 62.41 17.58 34.77
CA LYS A 273 61.12 18.24 35.04
C LYS A 273 60.94 19.50 34.18
N HIS A 274 61.93 20.39 34.15
CA HIS A 274 61.86 21.62 33.36
C HIS A 274 61.85 21.36 31.85
N THR A 275 62.64 20.39 31.37
CA THR A 275 62.69 20.01 29.96
C THR A 275 61.36 19.41 29.50
N LEU A 276 60.77 18.52 30.30
CA LEU A 276 59.50 17.87 29.99
C LEU A 276 58.36 18.89 29.91
N LEU A 277 58.30 19.85 30.83
CA LEU A 277 57.28 20.92 30.80
C LEU A 277 57.36 21.76 29.52
N ARG A 278 58.58 22.12 29.08
CA ARG A 278 58.77 22.89 27.83
C ARG A 278 58.39 22.09 26.60
N ALA A 279 58.77 20.81 26.54
CA ALA A 279 58.39 19.90 25.46
C ALA A 279 56.85 19.74 25.38
N LEU A 280 56.19 19.65 26.53
CA LEU A 280 54.73 19.58 26.62
C LEU A 280 54.08 20.86 26.08
N LEU A 281 54.58 22.06 26.45
CA LEU A 281 54.07 23.33 25.94
C LEU A 281 54.22 23.46 24.41
N LEU A 282 55.37 23.05 23.85
CA LEU A 282 55.57 23.01 22.39
C LEU A 282 54.61 22.03 21.72
N SER A 283 54.46 20.83 22.29
CA SER A 283 53.55 19.81 21.76
C SER A 283 52.10 20.30 21.70
N ILE A 284 51.62 20.93 22.78
CA ILE A 284 50.28 21.53 22.83
C ILE A 284 50.13 22.61 21.74
N ASN A 285 51.13 23.46 21.55
CA ASN A 285 51.02 24.52 20.56
C ASN A 285 51.03 23.98 19.11
N ILE A 286 51.87 23.00 18.81
CA ILE A 286 51.88 22.30 17.52
C ILE A 286 50.53 21.60 17.28
N TYR A 287 49.93 21.02 18.32
CA TYR A 287 48.60 20.43 18.22
C TYR A 287 47.52 21.49 17.88
N ILE A 288 47.52 22.63 18.56
CA ILE A 288 46.61 23.76 18.27
C ILE A 288 46.78 24.21 16.81
N LEU A 289 48.02 24.34 16.34
CA LEU A 289 48.31 24.73 14.96
C LEU A 289 47.74 23.71 13.96
N LYS A 290 47.98 22.41 14.18
CA LYS A 290 47.40 21.34 13.35
C LYS A 290 45.88 21.37 13.34
N PHE A 291 45.26 21.62 14.49
CA PHE A 291 43.81 21.74 14.63
C PHE A 291 43.26 22.92 13.80
N CYS A 292 43.89 24.10 13.90
CA CYS A 292 43.50 25.27 13.10
C CYS A 292 43.64 25.02 11.60
N ILE A 293 44.74 24.38 11.16
CA ILE A 293 44.95 24.01 9.74
C ILE A 293 43.87 23.04 9.25
N LYS A 294 43.52 22.03 10.06
CA LYS A 294 42.46 21.07 9.72
C LYS A 294 41.11 21.78 9.53
N ASN A 295 40.73 22.68 10.43
CA ASN A 295 39.48 23.43 10.32
C ASN A 295 39.48 24.39 9.13
N TYR A 296 40.60 25.08 8.88
CA TYR A 296 40.77 25.91 7.69
C TYR A 296 40.52 25.11 6.41
N ASN A 297 41.16 23.95 6.29
CA ASN A 297 41.02 23.06 5.14
C ASN A 297 39.57 22.56 4.98
N ALA A 298 38.89 22.21 6.07
CA ALA A 298 37.48 21.81 6.04
C ALA A 298 36.57 22.95 5.56
N CYS A 299 36.74 24.17 6.08
CA CYS A 299 35.99 25.33 5.61
C CYS A 299 36.24 25.62 4.12
N LYS A 300 37.50 25.50 3.65
CA LYS A 300 37.83 25.69 2.24
C LYS A 300 37.31 24.61 1.31
N HIS A 301 37.30 23.37 1.77
CA HIS A 301 36.65 22.26 1.08
C HIS A 301 35.16 22.54 0.90
N ASN A 302 34.46 22.88 1.98
CA ASN A 302 33.03 23.19 1.96
C ASN A 302 32.70 24.42 1.10
N GLU A 303 33.50 25.48 1.17
CA GLU A 303 33.37 26.66 0.29
C GLU A 303 33.45 26.24 -1.19
N THR A 304 34.42 25.40 -1.53
CA THR A 304 34.65 24.94 -2.90
C THR A 304 33.50 24.07 -3.42
N ILE A 305 33.05 23.10 -2.61
CA ILE A 305 31.91 22.24 -2.95
C ILE A 305 30.64 23.06 -3.14
N ASN A 306 30.32 23.96 -2.20
CA ASN A 306 29.09 24.73 -2.28
C ASN A 306 29.10 25.70 -3.46
N LYS A 307 30.25 26.27 -3.82
CA LYS A 307 30.39 27.07 -5.04
C LYS A 307 30.22 26.24 -6.31
N GLN A 308 30.72 25.00 -6.34
CA GLN A 308 30.49 24.09 -7.45
C GLN A 308 29.01 23.71 -7.57
N ARG A 309 28.34 23.41 -6.45
CA ARG A 309 26.90 23.14 -6.41
C ARG A 309 26.11 24.33 -6.91
N GLN A 310 26.41 25.54 -6.43
CA GLN A 310 25.81 26.79 -6.90
C GLN A 310 25.96 26.94 -8.43
N ASN A 311 27.17 26.74 -8.95
CA ASN A 311 27.43 26.81 -10.39
C ASN A 311 26.66 25.73 -11.17
N SER A 312 26.55 24.52 -10.61
CA SER A 312 25.81 23.41 -11.21
C SER A 312 24.31 23.72 -11.28
N TYR A 313 23.71 24.25 -10.21
CA TYR A 313 22.32 24.74 -10.22
C TYR A 313 22.12 25.88 -11.22
N GLY A 314 23.03 26.85 -11.27
CA GLY A 314 22.97 27.96 -12.23
C GLY A 314 23.05 27.49 -13.68
N ALA A 315 23.95 26.54 -13.98
CA ALA A 315 24.06 25.92 -15.30
C ALA A 315 22.79 25.11 -15.64
N SER A 316 22.26 24.35 -14.69
CA SER A 316 21.01 23.58 -14.86
C SER A 316 19.86 24.48 -15.21
N LEU A 317 19.69 25.58 -14.46
CA LEU A 317 18.66 26.58 -14.69
C LEU A 317 18.81 27.21 -16.09
N HIS A 318 20.03 27.56 -16.49
CA HIS A 318 20.28 28.12 -17.81
C HIS A 318 19.92 27.12 -18.92
N PHE A 319 20.37 25.87 -18.81
CA PHE A 319 20.09 24.85 -19.82
C PHE A 319 18.62 24.43 -19.85
N TYR A 320 17.97 24.31 -18.71
CA TYR A 320 16.54 24.00 -18.60
C TYR A 320 15.67 25.01 -19.36
N ASN A 321 16.04 26.30 -19.27
CA ASN A 321 15.34 27.40 -19.94
C ASN A 321 15.74 27.58 -21.42
N THR A 322 16.90 27.05 -21.85
CA THR A 322 17.44 27.32 -23.20
C THR A 322 17.24 26.15 -24.18
N ILE A 323 17.12 24.92 -23.69
CA ILE A 323 17.12 23.70 -24.53
C ILE A 323 15.69 23.24 -24.87
N ILE A 324 15.47 22.80 -26.10
CA ILE A 324 14.22 22.18 -26.59
C ILE A 324 14.24 20.69 -26.18
N SER A 325 13.09 20.18 -25.70
CA SER A 325 12.84 18.97 -24.87
C SER A 325 13.87 17.83 -24.82
N ASP A 326 14.43 17.42 -25.96
CA ASP A 326 15.04 16.09 -26.11
C ASP A 326 16.38 15.90 -25.37
N LYS A 327 16.98 16.98 -24.84
CA LYS A 327 18.24 16.93 -24.07
C LYS A 327 18.12 17.47 -22.64
N LYS A 328 16.90 17.81 -22.19
CA LYS A 328 16.69 18.35 -20.83
C LYS A 328 17.03 17.32 -19.76
N ASP A 329 16.62 16.07 -19.96
CA ASP A 329 16.79 15.02 -18.96
C ASP A 329 18.26 14.62 -18.78
N GLU A 330 19.04 14.53 -19.86
CA GLU A 330 20.47 14.24 -19.80
C GLU A 330 21.24 15.31 -19.03
N ILE A 331 20.88 16.58 -19.21
CA ILE A 331 21.52 17.69 -18.51
C ILE A 331 21.11 17.75 -17.05
N LEU A 332 19.84 17.47 -16.73
CA LEU A 332 19.39 17.36 -15.35
C LEU A 332 20.10 16.20 -14.64
N ILE A 333 20.35 15.08 -15.31
CA ILE A 333 21.12 13.95 -14.78
C ILE A 333 22.59 14.35 -14.56
N MET A 334 23.22 15.01 -15.54
CA MET A 334 24.60 15.46 -15.41
C MET A 334 24.77 16.50 -14.29
N ALA A 335 23.79 17.40 -14.16
CA ALA A 335 23.71 18.36 -13.08
C ALA A 335 23.50 17.68 -11.72
N ALA A 336 22.56 16.74 -11.61
CA ALA A 336 22.32 15.99 -10.39
C ALA A 336 23.59 15.25 -9.95
N ASN A 337 24.29 14.60 -10.90
CA ASN A 337 25.58 13.99 -10.64
C ASN A 337 26.56 15.03 -10.09
N SER A 338 26.73 16.19 -10.73
CA SER A 338 27.64 17.25 -10.24
C SER A 338 27.27 17.81 -8.86
N ILE A 339 25.98 17.88 -8.54
CA ILE A 339 25.48 18.44 -7.26
C ILE A 339 25.65 17.46 -6.11
N PHE A 340 25.32 16.19 -6.34
CA PHE A 340 25.23 15.18 -5.29
C PHE A 340 26.48 14.32 -5.15
N THR A 341 27.27 14.12 -6.21
CA THR A 341 28.51 13.33 -6.09
C THR A 341 29.54 14.00 -5.19
N HIS A 342 30.27 13.18 -4.44
CA HIS A 342 31.38 13.62 -3.62
C HIS A 342 32.54 14.11 -4.50
N GLN A 343 32.95 15.36 -4.30
CA GLN A 343 34.00 16.00 -5.09
C GLN A 343 35.29 16.09 -4.26
N LYS A 344 36.37 15.54 -4.81
CA LYS A 344 37.69 15.66 -4.18
C LYS A 344 38.18 17.08 -4.39
N THR A 345 38.32 17.83 -3.29
CA THR A 345 38.99 19.14 -3.33
C THR A 345 40.45 18.98 -2.90
N GLY A 346 41.31 19.91 -3.34
CA GLY A 346 42.72 19.92 -2.92
C GLY A 346 42.96 20.17 -1.43
N TYR A 347 41.90 20.36 -0.61
CA TYR A 347 41.99 20.67 0.81
C TYR A 347 41.81 19.46 1.74
N ILE A 348 41.24 18.35 1.25
CA ILE A 348 41.10 17.10 2.02
C ILE A 348 41.79 15.98 1.21
N GLU A 349 42.81 15.36 1.80
CA GLU A 349 43.59 14.31 1.14
C GLU A 349 42.77 13.05 0.84
N LYS A 350 43.16 12.36 -0.24
CA LYS A 350 42.52 11.18 -0.81
C LYS A 350 42.49 10.01 0.19
N GLY A 351 41.41 9.89 0.97
CA GLY A 351 41.20 8.67 1.77
C GLY A 351 39.91 8.57 2.57
N SER A 352 39.10 9.62 2.68
CA SER A 352 38.05 9.65 3.71
C SER A 352 36.66 10.06 3.23
N GLU A 353 36.25 9.73 2.01
CA GLU A 353 34.82 9.76 1.67
C GLU A 353 34.46 8.50 0.89
N PRO A 354 33.59 7.63 1.43
CA PRO A 354 33.10 6.47 0.69
C PRO A 354 32.32 7.00 -0.52
N ASN A 355 32.64 6.49 -1.71
CA ASN A 355 31.75 6.62 -2.88
C ASN A 355 30.38 6.18 -2.42
N ASN A 356 29.43 7.11 -2.29
CA ASN A 356 28.12 6.82 -1.72
C ASN A 356 27.29 6.07 -2.78
N PRO A 357 27.14 4.73 -2.68
CA PRO A 357 26.48 3.93 -3.71
C PRO A 357 24.97 4.24 -3.81
N THR A 358 24.45 5.05 -2.89
CA THR A 358 23.06 5.48 -2.85
C THR A 358 22.75 6.51 -3.93
N ILE A 359 23.70 7.36 -4.33
CA ILE A 359 23.47 8.35 -5.39
C ILE A 359 23.44 7.67 -6.76
N ASP A 360 24.36 6.74 -7.01
CA ASP A 360 24.35 5.94 -8.25
C ASP A 360 23.03 5.17 -8.38
N ARG A 361 22.52 4.59 -7.28
CA ARG A 361 21.20 3.92 -7.23
C ARG A 361 20.01 4.88 -7.43
N VAL A 362 20.08 6.11 -6.95
CA VAL A 362 19.01 7.10 -7.14
C VAL A 362 18.99 7.59 -8.59
N VAL A 363 20.16 7.84 -9.17
CA VAL A 363 20.32 8.24 -10.57
C VAL A 363 19.88 7.10 -11.50
N GLU A 364 20.23 5.86 -11.19
CA GLU A 364 19.80 4.67 -11.92
C GLU A 364 18.27 4.48 -11.86
N LYS A 365 17.65 4.62 -10.67
CA LYS A 365 16.18 4.56 -10.54
C LYS A 365 15.45 5.66 -11.29
N VAL A 366 15.98 6.88 -11.32
CA VAL A 366 15.37 7.99 -12.09
C VAL A 366 15.47 7.73 -13.60
N GLN A 367 16.56 7.11 -14.06
CA GLN A 367 16.71 6.68 -15.45
C GLN A 367 15.78 5.52 -15.84
N GLU A 368 15.47 4.62 -14.90
CA GLU A 368 14.48 3.56 -15.11
C GLU A 368 13.06 4.14 -15.26
N ILE A 369 12.67 5.07 -14.39
CA ILE A 369 11.32 5.69 -14.40
C ILE A 369 11.08 6.50 -15.67
N THR A 370 12.11 7.16 -16.21
CA THR A 370 12.02 7.96 -17.45
C THR A 370 11.96 7.11 -18.73
N LYS A 371 12.35 5.83 -18.67
CA LYS A 371 12.27 4.87 -19.79
C LYS A 371 10.92 4.15 -19.89
N ILE A 372 10.05 4.26 -18.89
CA ILE A 372 8.72 3.63 -18.91
C ILE A 372 7.85 4.43 -19.89
N PRO A 373 7.34 3.83 -20.97
CA PRO A 373 6.39 4.49 -21.86
C PRO A 373 5.18 4.91 -21.04
N LYS A 374 4.73 6.16 -21.21
CA LYS A 374 3.42 6.58 -20.71
C LYS A 374 2.37 5.90 -21.59
N ASP A 375 1.78 4.82 -21.09
CA ASP A 375 0.58 4.19 -21.66
C ASP A 375 -0.64 5.12 -21.59
#